data_AF-A0A8J7D366-F1
#
_entry.id   AF-A0A8J7D366-F1
#
_cell.length_a   1.000
_cell.length_b   1.000
_cell.length_c   1.000
_cell.angle_alpha   90.00
_cell.angle_beta   90.00
_cell.angle_gamma   90.00
#
_symmetry.space_group_name_H-M   'P 1'
#
loop_
_entity.id
_entity.type
_entity.pdbx_description
1 polymer ?
#
loop_
_entity_poly.entity_id
_entity_poly.type
_entity_poly.pdbx_seq_one_letter_code
_entity_poly.pdbx_strand_id
1 'polypeptide(L)' 'MFDRGISNEQFNSHLETLAKLIEKTATTVDEAAQIVRDAKLDTAREEHVNSALNFAAENLALPEVRVERGNP' A
#
# COMPACT_ATOMS: atom_id res chain seq x y z
N MET A 1 14.30 9.73 9.48
CA MET A 1 13.99 10.51 8.26
C MET A 1 14.09 9.53 7.09
N PHE A 2 13.00 8.82 6.77
CA PHE A 2 12.97 7.84 5.68
C PHE A 2 12.38 8.49 4.44
N ASP A 3 13.14 9.41 3.87
CA ASP A 3 12.80 10.03 2.60
C ASP A 3 13.89 9.69 1.60
N ARG A 4 13.83 8.48 1.05
CA ARG A 4 14.60 8.12 -0.14
C ARG A 4 13.75 7.19 -0.98
N GLY A 5 12.85 7.79 -1.76
CA GLY A 5 12.37 7.16 -2.97
C GLY A 5 13.55 6.64 -3.81
N ILE A 6 13.27 5.68 -4.68
CA ILE A 6 14.23 5.12 -5.64
C ILE A 6 14.92 6.23 -6.45
N SER A 7 16.22 6.07 -6.70
CA SER A 7 16.95 7.01 -7.56
C SER A 7 16.43 6.93 -9.00
N ASN A 8 16.64 7.98 -9.79
CA ASN A 8 16.25 7.99 -11.21
C ASN A 8 16.88 6.81 -11.99
N GLU A 9 18.12 6.43 -11.65
CA GLU A 9 18.79 5.28 -12.25
C GLU A 9 18.09 3.96 -11.90
N GLN A 10 17.73 3.77 -10.63
CA GLN A 10 16.99 2.60 -10.17
C GLN A 10 15.59 2.53 -10.81
N PHE A 11 14.92 3.68 -10.94
CA PHE A 11 13.63 3.78 -11.59
C PHE A 11 13.73 3.41 -13.08
N ASN A 12 14.72 3.95 -13.80
CA ASN A 12 14.94 3.63 -15.21
C ASN A 12 15.27 2.14 -15.43
N SER A 13 16.12 1.55 -14.57
CA SER A 13 16.43 0.12 -14.63
C SER A 13 15.19 -0.76 -14.38
N HIS A 14 14.31 -0.33 -13.48
CA HIS A 14 13.04 -1.00 -13.24
C HIS A 14 12.12 -0.92 -14.45
N LEU A 15 11.97 0.25 -15.08
CA LEU A 15 11.19 0.42 -16.30
C LEU A 15 11.74 -0.44 -17.46
N GLU A 16 13.05 -0.50 -17.63
CA GLU A 16 13.67 -1.34 -18.67
C GLU A 16 13.40 -2.83 -18.43
N THR A 17 13.40 -3.26 -17.16
CA THR A 17 13.05 -4.63 -16.79
C THR A 17 11.59 -4.95 -17.12
N LEU A 18 10.68 -4.02 -16.85
CA LEU A 18 9.26 -4.17 -17.20
C LEU A 18 9.05 -4.22 -18.72
N ALA A 19 9.75 -3.38 -19.48
CA ALA A 19 9.69 -3.40 -20.94
C ALA A 19 10.11 -4.77 -21.48
N LYS A 20 11.25 -5.31 -21.01
CA LYS A 20 11.74 -6.64 -21.42
C LYS A 20 10.77 -7.77 -21.04
N LEU A 21 10.09 -7.65 -19.90
CA LEU A 21 9.08 -8.61 -19.49
C LEU A 21 7.89 -8.59 -20.45
N ILE A 22 7.35 -7.40 -20.74
CA ILE A 22 6.23 -7.21 -21.68
C ILE A 22 6.60 -7.75 -23.06
N GLU A 23 7.77 -7.39 -23.59
CA GLU A 23 8.24 -7.89 -24.90
C GLU A 23 8.33 -9.41 -24.97
N LYS A 24 8.65 -10.06 -23.84
CA LYS A 24 8.85 -11.52 -23.80
C LYS A 24 7.56 -12.29 -23.54
N THR A 25 6.60 -11.73 -22.81
CA THR A 25 5.44 -12.48 -22.31
C THR A 25 4.10 -11.99 -22.84
N ALA A 26 3.97 -10.70 -23.17
CA ALA A 26 2.70 -10.17 -23.67
C ALA A 26 2.59 -10.38 -25.18
N THR A 27 1.51 -11.03 -25.59
CA THR A 27 1.11 -11.13 -27.01
C THR A 27 0.03 -10.12 -27.38
N THR A 28 -0.66 -9.57 -26.39
CA THR A 28 -1.70 -8.56 -26.56
C THR A 28 -1.49 -7.34 -25.67
N VAL A 29 -2.14 -6.23 -26.03
CA VAL A 29 -2.11 -4.99 -25.25
C VAL A 29 -2.69 -5.19 -23.84
N ASP A 30 -3.73 -6.02 -23.70
CA ASP A 30 -4.36 -6.28 -22.41
C ASP A 30 -3.44 -7.04 -21.46
N GLU A 31 -2.67 -8.02 -21.97
CA GLU A 31 -1.66 -8.74 -21.20
C GLU A 31 -0.52 -7.81 -20.76
N ALA A 32 -0.05 -6.94 -21.65
CA ALA A 32 0.96 -5.93 -21.30
C ALA A 32 0.45 -5.00 -20.19
N ALA A 33 -0.80 -4.53 -20.30
CA ALA A 33 -1.42 -3.69 -19.29
C ALA A 33 -1.57 -4.43 -17.94
N GLN A 34 -1.85 -5.73 -17.96
CA GLN A 34 -1.94 -6.53 -16.76
C GLN A 34 -0.58 -6.66 -16.07
N ILE A 35 0.49 -6.94 -16.82
CA ILE A 35 1.86 -7.00 -16.29
C ILE A 35 2.26 -5.69 -15.62
N VAL A 36 1.93 -4.54 -16.23
CA VAL A 36 2.22 -3.22 -15.63
C VAL A 36 1.42 -3.01 -14.34
N ARG A 37 0.15 -3.43 -14.29
CA ARG A 37 -0.67 -3.34 -13.07
C ARG A 37 -0.14 -4.22 -11.95
N ASP A 38 0.27 -5.43 -12.28
CA ASP A 38 0.79 -6.41 -11.31
C ASP A 38 2.17 -6.03 -10.79
N ALA A 39 2.99 -5.41 -11.65
CA ALA A 39 4.32 -4.94 -11.27
C ALA A 39 4.33 -3.57 -10.60
N LYS A 40 3.17 -2.92 -10.46
CA LYS A 40 3.04 -1.65 -9.75
C LYS A 40 3.59 -1.86 -8.33
N LEU A 41 4.73 -1.25 -8.05
CA LEU A 41 5.33 -1.22 -6.72
C LEU A 41 4.23 -0.81 -5.73
N ASP A 42 3.99 -1.66 -4.75
CA ASP A 42 2.95 -1.57 -3.72
C ASP A 42 3.24 -0.41 -2.74
N THR A 43 3.61 0.77 -3.22
CA THR A 43 3.79 1.98 -2.40
C THR A 43 2.48 2.43 -1.74
N ALA A 44 1.33 1.96 -2.25
CA ALA A 44 0.02 2.17 -1.63
C ALA A 44 -0.28 1.18 -0.48
N ARG A 45 0.45 0.08 -0.36
CA ARG A 45 0.14 -0.97 0.62
C ARG A 45 0.69 -0.67 2.02
N GLU A 46 1.73 0.15 2.13
CA GLU A 46 2.21 0.62 3.44
C GLU A 46 1.27 1.67 4.07
N GLU A 47 0.62 2.52 3.29
CA GLU A 47 -0.37 3.48 3.82
C GLU A 47 -1.69 2.79 4.20
N HIS A 48 -2.17 1.82 3.42
CA HIS A 48 -3.44 1.14 3.70
C HIS A 48 -3.36 0.17 4.89
N VAL A 49 -2.23 -0.50 5.12
CA VAL A 49 -2.07 -1.41 6.26
C VAL A 49 -1.97 -0.63 7.58
N ASN A 50 -1.32 0.53 7.59
CA ASN A 50 -1.26 1.39 8.79
C ASN A 50 -2.59 2.09 9.10
N SER A 51 -3.37 2.47 8.08
CA SER A 51 -4.70 3.08 8.27
C SER A 51 -5.74 2.09 8.82
N ALA A 52 -5.73 0.84 8.34
CA ALA A 52 -6.67 -0.18 8.82
C ALA A 52 -6.42 -0.60 10.29
N LEU A 53 -5.18 -0.56 10.76
CA LEU A 53 -4.82 -0.85 12.15
C LEU A 53 -5.23 0.27 13.11
N ASN A 54 -5.19 1.54 12.67
CA ASN A 54 -5.60 2.68 13.47
C ASN A 54 -7.13 2.76 13.64
N PHE A 55 -7.90 2.41 12.61
CA PHE A 55 -9.37 2.44 12.70
C PHE A 55 -9.95 1.38 13.65
N ALA A 56 -9.26 0.24 13.80
CA ALA A 56 -9.66 -0.83 14.71
C ALA A 56 -9.36 -0.50 16.19
N ALA A 57 -8.33 0.30 16.47
CA ALA A 57 -7.93 0.67 17.83
C ALA A 57 -8.84 1.72 18.46
N GLU A 58 -9.27 2.73 17.69
CA GLU A 58 -10.14 3.81 18.21
C GLU A 58 -11.57 3.37 18.49
N ASN A 59 -12.06 2.30 17.84
CA ASN A 59 -13.44 1.81 17.99
C ASN A 59 -13.59 0.69 19.04
N LEU A 60 -12.50 0.23 19.66
CA LEU A 60 -12.52 -0.74 20.77
C LEU A 60 -12.37 -0.07 22.15
N ALA A 61 -12.20 1.25 22.19
CA ALA A 61 -12.32 2.03 23.41
C ALA A 61 -13.81 2.13 23.77
N LEU A 62 -14.30 1.12 24.49
CA LEU A 62 -15.60 1.15 25.14
C LEU A 62 -15.75 2.50 25.86
N PRO A 63 -16.86 3.25 25.69
CA PRO A 63 -17.09 4.41 26.51
C PRO A 63 -17.13 3.95 27.97
N GLU A 64 -16.22 4.47 28.80
CA GLU A 64 -16.27 4.25 30.24
C GLU A 64 -17.62 4.77 30.74
N VAL A 65 -18.56 3.85 30.97
CA VAL A 65 -19.82 4.16 31.65
C VAL A 65 -19.45 4.52 33.08
N ARG A 66 -19.29 5.82 33.34
CA ARG A 66 -19.07 6.36 34.68
C ARG A 66 -20.34 6.14 35.49
N VAL A 67 -20.40 5.04 36.22
CA VAL A 67 -21.49 4.78 37.17
C VAL A 67 -21.27 5.75 38.33
N GLU A 68 -22.01 6.86 38.36
CA GLU A 68 -22.08 7.72 39.54
C GLU A 68 -22.65 6.89 40.69
N ARG A 69 -21.77 6.46 41.60
CA ARG A 69 -22.19 5.86 42.86
C ARG A 69 -22.90 6.95 43.65
N GLY A 70 -24.22 6.84 43.74
CA GLY A 70 -25.04 7.58 44.68
C GLY A 70 -24.46 7.44 46.09
N ASN A 71 -24.22 8.60 46.69
CA ASN A 71 -23.77 8.80 48.06
C ASN A 71 -24.80 8.24 49.07
N PRO A 72 -24.39 7.54 50.15
CA PRO A 72 -25.27 7.28 51.28
C PRO A 72 -25.55 8.54 52.11
#